data_AF-A0A804HM74-F1
#
_entry.id   AF-A0A804HM74-F1
#
_cell.length_a   1.000
_cell.length_b   1.000
_cell.length_c   1.000
_cell.angle_alpha   90.00
_cell.angle_beta   90.00
_cell.angle_gamma   90.00
#
_symmetry.space_group_name_H-M   'P 1'
#
loop_
_entity.id
_entity.type
_entity.pdbx_description
1 polymer ?
#
loop_
_entity_poly.entity_id
_entity_poly.type
_entity_poly.pdbx_seq_one_letter_code
_entity_poly.pdbx_strand_id
1 'polypeptide(L)'
;MMIRGVAVLPRSPSSPSPLPPIVFFSSSLSFPNATVTRCSLAPPDTVDASASGGGAGDDLLSARERRQLRNERRESRAGGVGWREEVEERLLHRPKNQRKKAASWTEELNLDNLARLGPQWWVVRVSRVTGHEIADRLARSLARNYPTVEFKVYYPAVREQRKLKNGSDSVKLKPLFPGCVFLNCVLNKEIHDFIREIDGIGGFVGSKVGNTKRQINKPKPVPMEEMEAIFQQAKKEQDNAVKQSKDQQQQNVLNGSVDSIKSATKTKPSNSKKGSRYSESSLVHLEDHKSLAPGSNVRILSGPFSEFTGCIKEVNLGSGKVTVSLQLFGKDNYVDLAIDQIVLEAS
;
A
#
# COMPACT_ATOMS: atom_id res chain seq x y z
N MET A 1 -36.61 -36.34 -5.15
CA MET A 1 -36.09 -36.68 -6.49
C MET A 1 -34.60 -36.92 -6.38
N MET A 2 -34.22 -38.19 -6.40
CA MET A 2 -32.83 -38.67 -6.34
C MET A 2 -32.25 -38.67 -7.75
N ILE A 3 -31.10 -38.00 -7.97
CA ILE A 3 -30.30 -38.21 -9.18
C ILE A 3 -28.81 -38.26 -8.81
N ARG A 4 -28.33 -39.51 -8.80
CA ARG A 4 -27.01 -40.07 -9.18
C ARG A 4 -25.73 -39.40 -8.65
N GLY A 5 -25.08 -40.15 -7.77
CA GLY A 5 -23.65 -40.05 -7.48
C GLY A 5 -22.79 -40.65 -8.59
N VAL A 6 -21.65 -40.01 -8.82
CA VAL A 6 -20.52 -40.53 -9.60
C VAL A 6 -19.33 -40.56 -8.65
N ALA A 7 -18.86 -41.77 -8.36
CA ALA A 7 -17.64 -42.03 -7.62
C ALA A 7 -16.47 -42.06 -8.61
N VAL A 8 -15.44 -41.23 -8.38
CA VAL A 8 -14.13 -41.37 -9.02
C VAL A 8 -13.05 -41.20 -7.95
N LEU A 9 -12.10 -42.12 -8.00
CA LEU A 9 -11.08 -42.50 -7.02
C LEU A 9 -10.10 -41.38 -6.62
N PRO A 10 -9.51 -41.45 -5.39
CA PRO A 10 -8.45 -40.54 -4.97
C PRO A 10 -7.10 -40.90 -5.61
N ARG A 11 -6.46 -39.93 -6.27
CA ARG A 11 -5.05 -40.03 -6.71
C ARG A 11 -4.11 -39.68 -5.56
N SER A 12 -3.05 -40.47 -5.44
CA SER A 12 -1.98 -40.41 -4.45
C SER A 12 -1.16 -39.10 -4.49
N PRO A 13 -0.59 -38.66 -3.34
CA PRO A 13 0.25 -37.46 -3.28
C PRO A 13 1.69 -37.74 -3.77
N SER A 14 2.15 -36.96 -4.74
CA SER A 14 3.55 -36.91 -5.17
C SER A 14 4.37 -35.94 -4.30
N SER A 15 5.54 -36.38 -3.88
CA SER A 15 6.54 -35.70 -3.04
C SER A 15 7.07 -34.38 -3.63
N PRO A 16 7.46 -33.39 -2.79
CA PRO A 16 8.12 -32.17 -3.24
C PRO A 16 9.63 -32.34 -3.44
N SER A 17 10.16 -31.78 -4.53
CA SER A 17 11.60 -31.64 -4.82
C SER A 17 12.23 -30.46 -4.06
N PRO A 18 13.51 -30.53 -3.65
CA PRO A 18 14.17 -29.47 -2.88
C PRO A 18 14.68 -28.32 -3.77
N LEU A 19 14.53 -27.09 -3.28
CA LEU A 19 15.07 -25.86 -3.88
C LEU A 19 16.56 -25.67 -3.50
N PRO A 20 17.39 -25.03 -4.36
CA PRO A 20 18.77 -24.66 -4.01
C PRO A 20 18.84 -23.36 -3.18
N PRO A 21 19.95 -23.14 -2.42
CA PRO A 21 20.08 -22.02 -1.49
C PRO A 21 20.31 -20.68 -2.17
N ILE A 22 19.67 -19.65 -1.61
CA ILE A 22 19.76 -18.24 -1.99
C ILE A 22 21.10 -17.67 -1.51
N VAL A 23 21.92 -17.19 -2.43
CA VAL A 23 23.14 -16.42 -2.14
C VAL A 23 22.77 -14.95 -1.93
N PHE A 24 23.04 -14.43 -0.73
CA PHE A 24 22.92 -13.02 -0.38
C PHE A 24 24.11 -12.25 -0.94
N PHE A 25 23.91 -11.47 -2.01
CA PHE A 25 24.85 -10.44 -2.41
C PHE A 25 24.51 -9.14 -1.69
N SER A 26 25.25 -8.84 -0.64
CA SER A 26 25.27 -7.52 -0.01
C SER A 26 25.97 -6.54 -0.96
N SER A 27 25.25 -5.51 -1.40
CA SER A 27 25.85 -4.37 -2.11
C SER A 27 25.30 -3.10 -1.50
N SER A 28 26.07 -2.60 -0.54
CA SER A 28 25.94 -1.27 0.04
C SER A 28 26.22 -0.22 -1.03
N LEU A 29 25.17 0.46 -1.49
CA LEU A 29 25.31 1.70 -2.26
C LEU A 29 24.89 2.86 -1.35
N SER A 30 25.92 3.54 -0.85
CA SER A 30 25.83 4.86 -0.22
C SER A 30 25.51 5.90 -1.29
N PHE A 31 24.39 6.61 -1.12
CA PHE A 31 24.06 7.79 -1.91
C PHE A 31 24.45 9.05 -1.12
N PRO A 32 25.24 9.97 -1.68
CA PRO A 32 25.43 11.28 -1.07
C PRO A 32 24.25 12.20 -1.38
N ASN A 33 23.83 12.89 -0.31
CA ASN A 33 22.75 13.85 -0.20
C ASN A 33 23.07 15.12 -1.00
N ALA A 34 22.15 15.54 -1.88
CA ALA A 34 22.28 16.79 -2.64
C ALA A 34 21.55 17.92 -1.90
N THR A 35 22.29 18.76 -1.18
CA THR A 35 21.75 20.02 -0.62
C THR A 35 22.08 21.17 -1.56
N VAL A 36 21.02 21.76 -2.10
CA VAL A 36 21.03 23.01 -2.86
C VAL A 36 21.16 24.18 -1.88
N THR A 37 22.23 24.98 -2.00
CA THR A 37 22.28 26.33 -1.41
C THR A 37 22.88 27.32 -2.42
N ARG A 38 22.20 28.46 -2.56
CA ARG A 38 22.42 29.55 -3.51
C ARG A 38 23.66 30.41 -3.19
N CYS A 39 24.22 30.92 -4.29
CA CYS A 39 24.88 32.21 -4.57
C CYS A 39 25.56 33.02 -3.45
N SER A 40 26.85 33.32 -3.66
CA SER A 40 27.42 34.68 -3.51
C SER A 40 28.74 34.76 -4.26
N LEU A 41 28.81 35.63 -5.29
CA LEU A 41 30.04 35.97 -6.01
C LEU A 41 30.46 37.36 -5.52
N ALA A 42 31.62 37.44 -4.89
CA ALA A 42 32.39 38.68 -4.71
C ALA A 42 33.78 38.47 -5.36
N PRO A 43 34.37 39.52 -5.96
CA PRO A 43 35.63 39.43 -6.68
C PRO A 43 36.81 39.55 -5.72
N PRO A 44 38.03 39.19 -6.17
CA PRO A 44 39.21 39.87 -5.67
C PRO A 44 39.98 40.58 -6.77
N ASP A 45 40.28 41.83 -6.45
CA ASP A 45 41.26 42.68 -7.09
C ASP A 45 42.68 42.09 -6.99
N THR A 46 43.45 42.40 -8.03
CA THR A 46 44.88 42.78 -8.06
C THR A 46 45.83 42.20 -7.01
N VAL A 47 46.85 41.48 -7.51
CA VAL A 47 48.25 41.73 -7.14
C VAL A 47 49.15 41.51 -8.36
N ASP A 48 50.18 42.34 -8.42
CA ASP A 48 51.04 42.62 -9.56
C ASP A 48 52.36 41.82 -9.49
N ALA A 49 53.08 41.88 -10.62
CA ALA A 49 54.53 41.72 -10.79
C ALA A 49 55.21 40.32 -10.77
N SER A 50 55.51 39.87 -12.00
CA SER A 50 56.87 39.58 -12.51
C SER A 50 57.66 38.37 -12.01
N ALA A 51 57.91 37.40 -12.90
CA ALA A 51 59.27 37.08 -13.38
C ALA A 51 59.24 36.07 -14.55
N SER A 52 60.10 36.38 -15.51
CA SER A 52 60.45 35.74 -16.78
C SER A 52 60.82 34.25 -16.76
N GLY A 53 60.47 33.55 -17.85
CA GLY A 53 61.09 32.31 -18.31
C GLY A 53 60.81 32.08 -19.80
N GLY A 54 61.80 32.33 -20.64
CA GLY A 54 61.67 32.55 -22.09
C GLY A 54 61.34 31.33 -22.96
N GLY A 55 60.80 31.66 -24.14
CA GLY A 55 60.67 30.80 -25.32
C GLY A 55 60.62 31.70 -26.56
N ALA A 56 61.75 32.36 -26.84
CA ALA A 56 61.95 33.23 -28.00
C ALA A 56 61.79 32.45 -29.31
N GLY A 57 60.92 32.93 -30.20
CA GLY A 57 60.74 32.34 -31.54
C GLY A 57 59.63 32.94 -32.40
N ASP A 58 58.71 33.74 -31.83
CA ASP A 58 57.52 34.18 -32.57
C ASP A 58 57.66 35.52 -33.32
N ASP A 59 58.80 36.22 -33.23
CA ASP A 59 58.98 37.57 -33.82
C ASP A 59 59.75 37.62 -35.15
N LEU A 60 59.97 36.50 -35.83
CA LEU A 60 60.56 36.47 -37.18
C LEU A 60 59.61 35.99 -38.28
N LEU A 61 58.32 35.82 -37.98
CA LEU A 61 57.33 35.41 -38.98
C LEU A 61 56.63 36.62 -39.59
N SER A 62 56.62 36.69 -40.92
CA SER A 62 55.94 37.75 -41.67
C SER A 62 54.45 37.76 -41.33
N ALA A 63 53.79 38.93 -41.40
CA ALA A 63 52.35 39.07 -41.13
C ALA A 63 51.48 38.10 -41.97
N ARG A 64 52.02 37.64 -43.12
CA ARG A 64 51.40 36.63 -43.99
C ARG A 64 51.48 35.22 -43.39
N GLU A 65 52.62 34.85 -42.81
CA GLU A 65 52.84 33.57 -42.12
C GLU A 65 52.05 33.50 -40.81
N ARG A 66 51.94 34.61 -40.06
CA ARG A 66 51.05 34.70 -38.88
C ARG A 66 49.57 34.55 -39.23
N ARG A 67 49.15 34.89 -40.47
CA ARG A 67 47.78 34.65 -40.97
C ARG A 67 47.62 33.21 -41.45
N GLN A 68 48.61 32.64 -42.13
CA GLN A 68 48.62 31.23 -42.52
C GLN A 68 48.57 30.32 -41.29
N LEU A 69 49.35 30.58 -40.25
CA LEU A 69 49.34 29.78 -39.03
C LEU A 69 48.00 29.84 -38.28
N ARG A 70 47.30 30.99 -38.36
CA ARG A 70 45.92 31.11 -37.86
C ARG A 70 44.92 30.39 -38.76
N ASN A 71 45.14 30.35 -40.06
CA ASN A 71 44.28 29.65 -41.01
C ASN A 71 44.48 28.14 -40.92
N GLU A 72 45.71 27.65 -40.82
CA GLU A 72 46.06 26.27 -40.49
C GLU A 72 45.51 25.86 -39.13
N ARG A 73 45.55 26.74 -38.10
CA ARG A 73 44.90 26.45 -36.80
C ARG A 73 43.36 26.38 -36.92
N ARG A 74 42.75 27.06 -37.90
CA ARG A 74 41.32 26.95 -38.23
C ARG A 74 41.01 25.72 -39.07
N GLU A 75 41.86 25.39 -40.04
CA GLU A 75 41.74 24.24 -40.93
C GLU A 75 42.06 22.93 -40.21
N SER A 76 42.99 22.90 -39.25
CA SER A 76 43.21 21.77 -38.34
C SER A 76 42.08 21.59 -37.32
N ARG A 77 41.40 22.68 -36.92
CA ARG A 77 40.13 22.62 -36.19
C ARG A 77 38.95 22.20 -37.06
N ALA A 78 39.01 22.43 -38.37
CA ALA A 78 37.96 22.11 -39.34
C ALA A 78 38.15 20.75 -40.03
N GLY A 79 39.36 20.20 -40.03
CA GLY A 79 39.74 18.91 -40.62
C GLY A 79 39.74 17.75 -39.64
N GLY A 80 39.47 18.01 -38.35
CA GLY A 80 39.06 16.97 -37.42
C GLY A 80 37.59 16.67 -37.63
N VAL A 81 37.26 15.40 -37.90
CA VAL A 81 35.92 14.82 -37.98
C VAL A 81 34.97 15.65 -37.14
N GLY A 82 34.09 16.38 -37.84
CA GLY A 82 33.32 17.44 -37.20
C GLY A 82 32.58 16.84 -36.02
N TRP A 83 32.56 17.52 -34.89
CA TRP A 83 31.80 17.08 -33.71
C TRP A 83 30.36 16.68 -34.06
N ARG A 84 29.80 17.24 -35.15
CA ARG A 84 28.54 16.85 -35.78
C ARG A 84 28.54 15.43 -36.34
N GLU A 85 29.57 15.04 -37.07
CA GLU A 85 29.76 13.72 -37.69
C GLU A 85 30.08 12.66 -36.62
N GLU A 86 30.85 13.01 -35.58
CA GLU A 86 31.09 12.15 -34.41
C GLU A 86 29.81 11.98 -33.57
N VAL A 87 28.97 13.02 -33.45
CA VAL A 87 27.65 12.94 -32.81
C VAL A 87 26.67 12.14 -33.67
N GLU A 88 26.68 12.29 -34.99
CA GLU A 88 25.87 11.50 -35.92
C GLU A 88 26.27 10.02 -35.90
N GLU A 89 27.57 9.71 -35.92
CA GLU A 89 28.07 8.35 -35.73
C GLU A 89 27.72 7.79 -34.34
N ARG A 90 27.84 8.57 -33.26
CA ARG A 90 27.41 8.14 -31.91
C ARG A 90 25.91 7.88 -31.84
N LEU A 91 25.10 8.66 -32.54
CA LEU A 91 23.65 8.46 -32.60
C LEU A 91 23.26 7.24 -33.44
N LEU A 92 24.03 6.93 -34.50
CA LEU A 92 23.86 5.74 -35.34
C LEU A 92 24.37 4.45 -34.65
N HIS A 93 25.49 4.53 -33.91
CA HIS A 93 26.10 3.41 -33.19
C HIS A 93 25.46 3.11 -31.84
N ARG A 94 24.57 3.98 -31.34
CA ARG A 94 23.79 3.67 -30.13
C ARG A 94 22.90 2.46 -30.42
N PRO A 95 23.22 1.27 -29.88
CA PRO A 95 22.63 0.03 -30.36
C PRO A 95 21.12 0.08 -30.14
N LYS A 96 20.33 -0.18 -31.20
CA LYS A 96 18.86 -0.26 -31.10
C LYS A 96 18.41 -1.22 -29.98
N ASN A 97 19.25 -2.17 -29.58
CA ASN A 97 19.00 -3.08 -28.44
C ASN A 97 19.03 -2.39 -27.06
N GLN A 98 19.66 -1.23 -26.87
CA GLN A 98 19.45 -0.40 -25.67
C GLN A 98 18.14 0.40 -25.75
N ARG A 99 17.66 0.74 -26.96
CA ARG A 99 16.30 1.27 -27.16
C ARG A 99 15.23 0.21 -26.89
N LYS A 100 15.57 -1.09 -26.95
CA LYS A 100 14.69 -2.23 -26.63
C LYS A 100 14.47 -2.49 -25.13
N LYS A 101 14.93 -1.63 -24.23
CA LYS A 101 14.60 -1.72 -22.78
C LYS A 101 13.77 -0.56 -22.24
N ALA A 102 13.40 0.41 -23.07
CA ALA A 102 12.15 1.11 -22.87
C ALA A 102 11.12 0.25 -23.59
N ALA A 103 10.62 -0.78 -22.90
CA ALA A 103 9.33 -1.34 -23.27
C ALA A 103 8.43 -0.14 -23.53
N SER A 104 7.76 -0.12 -24.68
CA SER A 104 6.84 0.98 -25.00
C SER A 104 6.04 1.28 -23.72
N TRP A 105 5.86 2.53 -23.34
CA TRP A 105 5.09 2.83 -22.11
C TRP A 105 3.72 2.12 -22.10
N THR A 106 3.20 1.80 -23.30
CA THR A 106 2.07 0.91 -23.56
C THR A 106 2.31 -0.55 -23.10
N GLU A 107 3.49 -1.13 -23.35
CA GLU A 107 3.88 -2.48 -22.93
C GLU A 107 4.03 -2.64 -21.41
N GLU A 108 4.51 -1.61 -20.70
CA GLU A 108 4.62 -1.61 -19.24
C GLU A 108 3.26 -1.43 -18.54
N LEU A 109 2.31 -0.83 -19.28
CA LEU A 109 0.89 -0.76 -18.96
C LEU A 109 0.09 -1.97 -19.47
N ASN A 110 0.70 -2.95 -20.13
CA ASN A 110 -0.04 -4.14 -20.55
C ASN A 110 -0.50 -4.92 -19.32
N LEU A 111 -1.81 -4.87 -19.05
CA LEU A 111 -2.43 -5.64 -17.99
C LEU A 111 -2.27 -7.15 -18.20
N ASP A 112 -2.03 -7.61 -19.43
CA ASP A 112 -1.80 -9.03 -19.74
C ASP A 112 -0.51 -9.58 -19.09
N ASN A 113 0.42 -8.72 -18.66
CA ASN A 113 1.55 -9.15 -17.85
C ASN A 113 1.11 -9.64 -16.45
N LEU A 114 -0.03 -9.18 -15.92
CA LEU A 114 -0.54 -9.63 -14.62
C LEU A 114 -1.06 -11.06 -14.71
N ALA A 115 -1.55 -11.48 -15.88
CA ALA A 115 -1.97 -12.87 -16.09
C ALA A 115 -0.82 -13.86 -15.86
N ARG A 116 0.44 -13.45 -16.12
CA ARG A 116 1.63 -14.28 -15.90
C ARG A 116 1.94 -14.53 -14.43
N LEU A 117 1.47 -13.67 -13.53
CA LEU A 117 1.63 -13.86 -12.08
C LEU A 117 0.76 -15.00 -11.55
N GLY A 118 -0.21 -15.47 -12.34
CA GLY A 118 -1.13 -16.52 -11.96
C GLY A 118 -2.30 -16.00 -11.10
N PRO A 119 -2.98 -16.90 -10.37
CA PRO A 119 -4.15 -16.57 -9.57
C PRO A 119 -3.74 -15.78 -8.33
N GLN A 120 -4.30 -14.59 -8.20
CA GLN A 120 -3.91 -13.63 -7.19
C GLN A 120 -5.14 -12.97 -6.59
N TRP A 121 -5.03 -12.55 -5.32
CA TRP A 121 -6.05 -11.75 -4.65
C TRP A 121 -5.98 -10.28 -5.08
N TRP A 122 -7.13 -9.77 -5.50
CA TRP A 122 -7.35 -8.39 -5.92
C TRP A 122 -8.43 -7.76 -5.06
N VAL A 123 -8.28 -6.46 -4.75
CA VAL A 123 -9.34 -5.70 -4.08
C VAL A 123 -10.09 -4.87 -5.11
N VAL A 124 -11.40 -5.07 -5.15
CA VAL A 124 -12.34 -4.33 -5.98
C VAL A 124 -13.09 -3.32 -5.10
N ARG A 125 -13.13 -2.07 -5.53
CA ARG A 125 -13.90 -1.02 -4.86
C ARG A 125 -15.35 -1.13 -5.29
N VAL A 126 -16.25 -1.16 -4.31
CA VAL A 126 -17.67 -1.36 -4.53
C VAL A 126 -18.47 -0.30 -3.76
N SER A 127 -19.70 -0.01 -4.19
CA SER A 127 -20.63 0.79 -3.40
C SER A 127 -20.85 0.19 -2.01
N ARG A 128 -20.89 1.03 -0.97
CA ARG A 128 -21.02 0.56 0.42
C ARG A 128 -22.40 -0.04 0.71
N VAL A 129 -23.44 0.45 0.03
CA VAL A 129 -24.84 0.08 0.31
C VAL A 129 -25.18 -1.30 -0.24
N THR A 130 -24.76 -1.59 -1.47
CA THR A 130 -25.12 -2.80 -2.22
C THR A 130 -23.98 -3.81 -2.33
N GLY A 131 -22.98 -3.74 -1.45
CA GLY A 131 -21.75 -4.53 -1.55
C GLY A 131 -21.98 -6.04 -1.66
N HIS A 132 -22.94 -6.59 -0.89
CA HIS A 132 -23.28 -8.02 -0.94
C HIS A 132 -23.89 -8.42 -2.28
N GLU A 133 -24.87 -7.66 -2.76
CA GLU A 133 -25.54 -7.93 -4.04
C GLU A 133 -24.57 -7.84 -5.22
N ILE A 134 -23.64 -6.88 -5.16
CA ILE A 134 -22.61 -6.71 -6.19
C ILE A 134 -21.62 -7.86 -6.17
N ALA A 135 -21.21 -8.37 -4.99
CA ALA A 135 -20.35 -9.54 -4.90
C ALA A 135 -20.99 -10.78 -5.55
N ASP A 136 -22.29 -11.01 -5.29
CA ASP A 136 -23.03 -12.12 -5.89
C ASP A 136 -23.24 -11.92 -7.39
N ARG A 137 -23.49 -10.68 -7.82
CA ARG A 137 -23.61 -10.33 -9.25
C ARG A 137 -22.29 -10.56 -9.96
N LEU A 138 -21.19 -10.08 -9.40
CA LEU A 138 -19.83 -10.29 -9.90
C LEU A 138 -19.54 -11.78 -10.08
N ALA A 139 -19.79 -12.60 -9.06
CA ALA A 139 -19.56 -14.03 -9.11
C ALA A 139 -20.40 -14.71 -10.21
N ARG A 140 -21.70 -14.39 -10.30
CA ARG A 140 -22.59 -14.93 -11.33
C ARG A 140 -22.18 -14.50 -12.74
N SER A 141 -21.78 -13.24 -12.91
CA SER A 141 -21.35 -12.68 -14.18
C SER A 141 -20.03 -13.30 -14.67
N LEU A 142 -19.06 -13.48 -13.77
CA LEU A 142 -17.79 -14.14 -14.09
C LEU A 142 -18.01 -15.61 -14.48
N ALA A 143 -18.86 -16.35 -13.74
CA ALA A 143 -19.18 -17.74 -14.07
C ALA A 143 -19.78 -17.91 -15.46
N ARG A 144 -20.61 -16.96 -15.90
CA ARG A 144 -21.29 -17.02 -17.20
C ARG A 144 -20.35 -16.70 -18.36
N ASN A 145 -19.51 -15.69 -18.19
CA ASN A 145 -18.70 -15.17 -19.30
C ASN A 145 -17.33 -15.86 -19.39
N TYR A 146 -16.79 -16.35 -18.27
CA TYR A 146 -15.45 -16.92 -18.18
C TYR A 146 -15.45 -18.25 -17.41
N PRO A 147 -16.10 -19.32 -17.92
CA PRO A 147 -16.19 -20.60 -17.23
C PRO A 147 -14.84 -21.34 -17.12
N THR A 148 -13.88 -21.01 -18.00
CA THR A 148 -12.54 -21.60 -18.00
C THR A 148 -11.62 -21.00 -16.94
N VAL A 149 -11.98 -19.84 -16.39
CA VAL A 149 -11.16 -19.12 -15.41
C VAL A 149 -11.66 -19.47 -14.02
N GLU A 150 -10.78 -20.03 -13.19
CA GLU A 150 -11.09 -20.25 -11.78
C GLU A 150 -11.07 -18.92 -11.04
N PHE A 151 -12.15 -18.62 -10.31
CA PHE A 151 -12.23 -17.43 -9.47
C PHE A 151 -12.90 -17.71 -8.12
N LYS A 152 -12.50 -16.95 -7.10
CA LYS A 152 -13.14 -16.96 -5.77
C LYS A 152 -13.48 -15.54 -5.36
N VAL A 153 -14.76 -15.27 -5.10
CA VAL A 153 -15.22 -13.98 -4.59
C VAL A 153 -15.42 -14.09 -3.08
N TYR A 154 -14.82 -13.18 -2.33
CA TYR A 154 -14.94 -13.10 -0.88
C TYR A 154 -15.41 -11.72 -0.44
N TYR A 155 -16.52 -11.69 0.30
CA TYR A 155 -17.07 -10.49 0.91
C TYR A 155 -17.27 -10.75 2.41
N PRO A 156 -16.36 -10.30 3.27
CA PRO A 156 -16.43 -10.55 4.70
C PRO A 156 -17.62 -9.78 5.31
N ALA A 157 -18.63 -10.52 5.76
CA ALA A 157 -19.79 -10.00 6.46
C ALA A 157 -20.10 -10.82 7.72
N VAL A 158 -20.43 -10.11 8.81
CA VAL A 158 -20.80 -10.67 10.11
C VAL A 158 -22.31 -10.61 10.29
N ARG A 159 -22.90 -11.67 10.83
CA ARG A 159 -24.32 -11.73 11.18
C ARG A 159 -24.52 -11.12 12.56
N GLU A 160 -25.12 -9.95 12.61
CA GLU A 160 -25.54 -9.30 13.85
C GLU A 160 -27.01 -9.66 14.11
N GLN A 161 -27.28 -10.39 15.20
CA GLN A 161 -28.65 -10.64 15.64
C GLN A 161 -29.11 -9.50 16.54
N ARG A 162 -30.27 -8.92 16.24
CA ARG A 162 -30.95 -7.96 17.13
C ARG A 162 -32.34 -8.47 17.45
N LYS A 163 -32.67 -8.49 18.74
CA LYS A 163 -34.03 -8.77 19.20
C LYS A 163 -34.91 -7.57 18.88
N LEU A 164 -35.94 -7.76 18.08
CA LEU A 164 -36.96 -6.74 17.86
C LEU A 164 -37.93 -6.70 19.05
N LYS A 165 -38.68 -5.60 19.16
CA LYS A 165 -39.73 -5.43 20.19
C LYS A 165 -40.83 -6.49 20.11
N ASN A 166 -40.98 -7.15 18.97
CA ASN A 166 -41.94 -8.22 18.72
C ASN A 166 -41.43 -9.61 19.19
N GLY A 167 -40.25 -9.69 19.81
CA GLY A 167 -39.67 -10.96 20.28
C GLY A 167 -39.01 -11.82 19.19
N SER A 168 -39.03 -11.38 17.92
CA SER A 168 -38.31 -12.05 16.83
C SER A 168 -36.87 -11.52 16.70
N ASP A 169 -35.95 -12.41 16.34
CA ASP A 169 -34.55 -12.05 16.09
C ASP A 169 -34.38 -11.62 14.62
N SER A 170 -34.04 -10.36 14.37
CA SER A 170 -33.64 -9.89 13.03
C SER A 170 -32.14 -10.07 12.87
N VAL A 171 -31.75 -10.88 11.88
CA VAL A 171 -30.35 -11.09 11.52
C VAL A 171 -29.99 -10.12 10.40
N LYS A 172 -29.10 -9.17 10.70
CA LYS A 172 -28.57 -8.21 9.71
C LYS A 172 -27.11 -8.54 9.41
N LEU A 173 -26.75 -8.51 8.12
CA LEU A 173 -25.37 -8.68 7.70
C LEU A 173 -24.65 -7.33 7.77
N LYS A 174 -23.65 -7.25 8.65
CA LYS A 174 -22.77 -6.09 8.76
C LYS A 174 -21.45 -6.42 8.05
N PRO A 175 -21.10 -5.72 6.97
CA PRO A 175 -19.83 -5.95 6.29
C PRO A 175 -18.66 -5.44 7.12
N LEU A 176 -17.56 -6.17 7.11
CA LEU A 176 -16.36 -5.81 7.86
C LEU A 176 -15.54 -4.74 7.16
N PHE A 177 -15.44 -4.87 5.83
CA PHE A 177 -14.77 -3.91 4.97
C PHE A 177 -15.77 -3.30 3.98
N PRO A 178 -16.56 -2.29 4.41
CA PRO A 178 -17.58 -1.69 3.55
C PRO A 178 -16.94 -1.01 2.34
N GLY A 179 -17.38 -1.43 1.15
CA GLY A 179 -16.89 -0.91 -0.13
C GLY A 179 -15.64 -1.59 -0.68
N CYS A 180 -15.22 -2.71 -0.08
CA CYS A 180 -14.18 -3.59 -0.61
C CYS A 180 -14.74 -5.00 -0.81
N VAL A 181 -14.49 -5.57 -1.99
CA VAL A 181 -14.74 -6.97 -2.31
C VAL A 181 -13.42 -7.59 -2.74
N PHE A 182 -13.13 -8.78 -2.23
CA PHE A 182 -11.89 -9.50 -2.55
C PHE A 182 -12.17 -10.54 -3.63
N LEU A 183 -11.33 -10.54 -4.66
CA LEU A 183 -11.44 -11.44 -5.81
C LEU A 183 -10.12 -12.17 -6.00
N ASN A 184 -10.14 -13.49 -5.90
CA ASN A 184 -9.03 -14.32 -6.35
C ASN A 184 -9.29 -14.73 -7.80
N CYS A 185 -8.46 -14.28 -8.74
CA CYS A 185 -8.50 -14.72 -10.12
C CYS A 185 -7.19 -14.42 -10.86
N VAL A 186 -6.99 -15.08 -12.00
CA VAL A 186 -5.99 -14.64 -12.99
C VAL A 186 -6.54 -13.39 -13.69
N LEU A 187 -5.81 -12.28 -13.63
CA LEU A 187 -6.30 -10.99 -14.11
C LEU A 187 -5.80 -10.68 -15.52
N ASN A 188 -6.70 -10.79 -16.49
CA ASN A 188 -6.49 -10.40 -17.89
C ASN A 188 -7.01 -8.97 -18.15
N LYS A 189 -6.60 -8.35 -19.26
CA LYS A 189 -7.19 -7.08 -19.71
C LYS A 189 -8.71 -7.16 -19.88
N GLU A 190 -9.21 -8.24 -20.50
CA GLU A 190 -10.65 -8.45 -20.73
C GLU A 190 -11.44 -8.53 -19.42
N ILE A 191 -10.96 -9.33 -18.47
CA ILE A 191 -11.58 -9.48 -17.15
C ILE A 191 -11.56 -8.15 -16.39
N HIS A 192 -10.45 -7.41 -16.48
CA HIS A 192 -10.32 -6.11 -15.84
C HIS A 192 -11.31 -5.07 -16.42
N ASP A 193 -11.46 -5.01 -17.74
CA ASP A 193 -12.41 -4.12 -18.40
C ASP A 193 -13.86 -4.53 -18.09
N PHE A 194 -14.14 -5.83 -18.13
CA PHE A 194 -15.44 -6.41 -17.78
C PHE A 194 -15.89 -6.07 -16.35
N ILE A 195 -14.98 -6.19 -15.37
CA ILE A 195 -15.31 -5.87 -13.96
C ILE A 195 -15.63 -4.38 -13.78
N ARG A 196 -15.05 -3.50 -14.60
CA ARG A 196 -15.36 -2.06 -14.56
C ARG A 196 -16.67 -1.68 -15.25
N GLU A 197 -17.17 -2.54 -16.11
CA GLU A 197 -18.46 -2.35 -16.78
C GLU A 197 -19.64 -2.67 -15.86
N ILE A 198 -19.43 -3.51 -14.84
CA ILE A 198 -20.49 -3.87 -13.87
C ILE A 198 -20.88 -2.65 -13.03
N ASP A 199 -22.18 -2.36 -13.02
CA ASP A 199 -22.76 -1.28 -12.23
C ASP A 199 -22.48 -1.42 -10.72
N GLY A 200 -22.11 -0.30 -10.10
CA GLY A 200 -21.75 -0.20 -8.69
C GLY A 200 -20.29 -0.56 -8.36
N ILE A 201 -19.47 -0.94 -9.35
CA ILE A 201 -18.03 -1.17 -9.18
C ILE A 201 -17.23 0.10 -9.53
N GLY A 202 -16.43 0.57 -8.58
CA GLY A 202 -15.58 1.76 -8.73
C GLY A 202 -14.16 1.47 -9.27
N GLY A 203 -13.91 0.23 -9.68
CA GLY A 203 -12.62 -0.25 -10.18
C GLY A 203 -11.70 -0.85 -9.10
N PHE A 204 -10.48 -1.18 -9.48
CA PHE A 204 -9.52 -1.86 -8.61
C PHE A 204 -8.77 -0.91 -7.69
N VAL A 205 -8.30 -1.46 -6.56
CA VAL A 205 -7.33 -0.78 -5.69
C VAL A 205 -5.94 -0.93 -6.28
N GLY A 206 -5.21 0.17 -6.39
CA GLY A 206 -3.82 0.17 -6.81
C GLY A 206 -3.31 1.57 -7.17
N SER A 207 -2.13 1.62 -7.78
CA SER A 207 -1.43 2.86 -8.10
C SER A 207 -1.96 3.47 -9.39
N LYS A 208 -2.03 4.80 -9.45
CA LYS A 208 -2.30 5.54 -10.69
C LYS A 208 -1.05 5.45 -11.58
N VAL A 209 -1.16 4.73 -12.69
CA VAL A 209 -0.11 4.60 -13.70
C VAL A 209 -0.61 5.28 -14.96
N GLY A 210 0.14 6.26 -15.46
CA GLY A 210 -0.46 7.22 -16.38
C GLY A 210 0.42 8.44 -16.64
N ASN A 211 0.35 8.99 -17.85
CA ASN A 211 0.63 10.41 -18.04
C ASN A 211 -0.57 11.21 -17.47
N THR A 212 -0.37 12.47 -17.08
CA THR A 212 -1.40 13.37 -16.48
C THR A 212 -2.71 13.39 -17.27
N LYS A 213 -2.67 13.15 -18.59
CA LYS A 213 -3.85 13.14 -19.48
C LYS A 213 -4.60 11.80 -19.56
N ARG A 214 -3.94 10.66 -19.28
CA ARG A 214 -4.54 9.31 -19.37
C ARG A 214 -4.05 8.48 -18.19
N GLN A 215 -4.67 8.68 -17.03
CA GLN A 215 -4.38 7.92 -15.82
C GLN A 215 -5.23 6.64 -15.76
N ILE A 216 -4.57 5.50 -15.59
CA ILE A 216 -5.21 4.20 -15.40
C ILE A 216 -4.79 3.71 -14.00
N ASN A 217 -5.73 3.18 -13.23
CA ASN A 217 -5.40 2.52 -11.97
C ASN A 217 -4.88 1.12 -12.29
N LYS A 218 -3.58 0.86 -12.07
CA LYS A 218 -3.01 -0.47 -12.21
C LYS A 218 -3.35 -1.26 -10.94
N PRO A 219 -4.05 -2.40 -11.05
CA PRO A 219 -4.47 -3.18 -9.88
C PRO A 219 -3.24 -3.68 -9.11
N LYS A 220 -3.26 -3.53 -7.79
CA LYS A 220 -2.21 -4.02 -6.89
C LYS A 220 -2.61 -5.40 -6.35
N PRO A 221 -1.74 -6.42 -6.46
CA PRO A 221 -1.99 -7.72 -5.85
C PRO A 221 -1.89 -7.65 -4.31
N VAL A 222 -2.81 -8.30 -3.60
CA VAL A 222 -2.80 -8.43 -2.14
C VAL A 222 -2.02 -9.68 -1.71
N PRO A 223 -0.93 -9.56 -0.94
CA PRO A 223 -0.20 -10.72 -0.47
C PRO A 223 -1.09 -11.62 0.41
N MET A 224 -0.79 -12.92 0.43
CA MET A 224 -1.57 -13.91 1.18
C MET A 224 -1.65 -13.57 2.68
N GLU A 225 -0.57 -13.04 3.26
CA GLU A 225 -0.47 -12.64 4.67
C GLU A 225 -1.57 -11.62 5.06
N GLU A 226 -1.79 -10.60 4.22
CA GLU A 226 -2.84 -9.60 4.46
C GLU A 226 -4.24 -10.23 4.36
N MET A 227 -4.43 -11.16 3.42
CA MET A 227 -5.72 -11.84 3.25
C MET A 227 -6.01 -12.78 4.43
N GLU A 228 -5.00 -13.46 4.95
CA GLU A 228 -5.12 -14.31 6.15
C GLU A 228 -5.47 -13.50 7.39
N ALA A 229 -4.84 -12.34 7.58
CA ALA A 229 -5.20 -11.43 8.66
C ALA A 229 -6.68 -11.00 8.57
N ILE A 230 -7.15 -10.68 7.36
CA ILE A 230 -8.56 -10.37 7.10
C ILE A 230 -9.48 -11.55 7.43
N PHE A 231 -9.10 -12.78 7.06
CA PHE A 231 -9.87 -13.97 7.40
C PHE A 231 -9.92 -14.24 8.91
N GLN A 232 -8.80 -14.10 9.60
CA GLN A 232 -8.73 -14.27 11.06
C GLN A 232 -9.56 -13.24 11.78
N GLN A 233 -9.49 -11.98 11.35
CA GLN A 233 -10.34 -10.91 11.88
C GLN A 233 -11.82 -11.23 11.64
N ALA A 234 -12.18 -11.65 10.43
CA ALA A 234 -13.55 -12.01 10.12
C ALA A 234 -14.07 -13.16 10.98
N LYS A 235 -13.25 -14.19 11.19
CA LYS A 235 -13.58 -15.31 12.07
C LYS A 235 -13.76 -14.86 13.52
N LYS A 236 -12.82 -14.07 14.05
CA LYS A 236 -12.89 -13.52 15.41
C LYS A 236 -14.14 -12.67 15.63
N GLU A 237 -14.51 -11.85 14.67
CA GLU A 237 -15.70 -11.00 14.75
C GLU A 237 -17.00 -11.80 14.62
N GLN A 238 -17.01 -12.87 13.81
CA GLN A 238 -18.12 -13.84 13.79
C GLN A 238 -18.28 -14.53 15.15
N ASP A 239 -17.18 -15.03 15.74
CA ASP A 239 -17.20 -15.70 17.04
C ASP A 239 -17.63 -14.75 18.17
N ASN A 240 -17.17 -13.49 18.14
CA ASN A 240 -17.60 -12.47 19.09
C ASN A 240 -19.10 -12.17 18.97
N ALA A 241 -19.64 -12.02 17.76
CA ALA A 241 -21.07 -11.81 17.55
C ALA A 241 -21.92 -13.00 18.05
N VAL A 242 -21.44 -14.23 17.85
CA VAL A 242 -22.09 -15.45 18.37
C VAL A 242 -22.03 -15.47 19.90
N LYS A 243 -20.88 -15.15 20.50
CA LYS A 243 -20.73 -15.10 21.97
C LYS A 243 -21.64 -14.05 22.59
N GLN A 244 -21.67 -12.83 22.04
CA GLN A 244 -22.58 -11.77 22.48
C GLN A 244 -24.05 -12.19 22.40
N SER A 245 -24.42 -12.93 21.35
CA SER A 245 -25.79 -13.45 21.20
C SER A 245 -26.12 -14.49 22.29
N LYS A 246 -25.17 -15.37 22.64
CA LYS A 246 -25.33 -16.37 23.72
C LYS A 246 -25.39 -15.73 25.11
N ASP A 247 -24.52 -14.76 25.39
CA ASP A 247 -24.48 -14.06 26.68
C ASP A 247 -25.79 -13.27 26.91
N GLN A 248 -26.32 -12.61 25.86
CA GLN A 248 -27.63 -11.96 25.91
C GLN A 248 -28.79 -12.93 26.15
N GLN A 249 -28.70 -14.16 25.62
CA GLN A 249 -29.70 -15.20 25.91
C GLN A 249 -29.62 -15.66 27.38
N GLN A 250 -28.43 -15.94 27.91
CA GLN A 250 -28.27 -16.31 29.32
C GLN A 250 -28.71 -15.20 30.27
N GLN A 251 -28.38 -13.94 29.97
CA GLN A 251 -28.77 -12.81 30.81
C GLN A 251 -30.29 -12.59 30.79
N ASN A 252 -30.97 -12.84 29.67
CA ASN A 252 -32.43 -12.83 29.62
C ASN A 252 -33.06 -13.97 30.45
N VAL A 253 -32.47 -15.17 30.46
CA VAL A 253 -32.94 -16.28 31.30
C VAL A 253 -32.76 -15.97 32.78
N LEU A 254 -31.60 -15.42 33.16
CA LEU A 254 -31.32 -15.00 34.53
C LEU A 254 -32.25 -13.85 34.98
N ASN A 255 -32.47 -12.85 34.13
CA ASN A 255 -33.39 -11.75 34.46
C ASN A 255 -34.85 -12.22 34.55
N GLY A 256 -35.31 -13.11 33.66
CA GLY A 256 -36.64 -13.73 33.72
C GLY A 256 -36.86 -14.57 34.99
N SER A 257 -35.79 -15.17 35.53
CA SER A 257 -35.84 -15.86 36.82
C SER A 257 -35.92 -14.92 38.03
N VAL A 258 -35.38 -13.70 37.93
CA VAL A 258 -35.36 -12.71 39.02
C VAL A 258 -36.66 -11.90 39.10
N ASP A 259 -37.35 -11.69 37.97
CA ASP A 259 -38.67 -11.03 37.94
C ASP A 259 -39.78 -11.89 38.56
N SER A 260 -39.57 -13.21 38.69
CA SER A 260 -40.48 -14.11 39.43
C SER A 260 -40.27 -14.08 40.96
N ILE A 261 -39.16 -13.53 41.45
CA ILE A 261 -38.82 -13.46 42.90
C ILE A 261 -39.01 -12.03 43.45
N LYS A 262 -39.02 -11.00 42.61
CA LYS A 262 -39.19 -9.58 43.02
C LYS A 262 -40.64 -9.07 43.05
N SER A 263 -41.64 -9.94 42.92
CA SER A 263 -43.05 -9.60 43.19
C SER A 263 -43.41 -9.66 44.69
N ALA A 264 -42.47 -10.01 45.57
CA ALA A 264 -42.62 -9.93 47.02
C ALA A 264 -41.39 -9.31 47.70
N THR A 265 -41.27 -7.98 47.63
CA THR A 265 -40.73 -7.10 48.70
C THR A 265 -40.56 -5.68 48.15
N LYS A 266 -41.34 -4.76 48.73
CA LYS A 266 -41.35 -3.34 48.36
C LYS A 266 -40.51 -2.58 49.39
N THR A 267 -39.25 -2.32 49.09
CA THR A 267 -38.44 -1.33 49.82
C THR A 267 -37.59 -0.51 48.85
N LYS A 268 -37.74 0.82 48.97
CA LYS A 268 -36.97 1.84 48.23
C LYS A 268 -35.46 1.69 48.47
N PRO A 269 -34.60 1.93 47.47
CA PRO A 269 -33.23 2.32 47.72
C PRO A 269 -33.05 3.83 47.52
N SER A 270 -32.39 4.43 48.50
CA SER A 270 -31.84 5.77 48.51
C SER A 270 -30.52 5.84 47.72
N ASN A 271 -30.22 7.07 47.30
CA ASN A 271 -29.04 7.51 46.54
C ASN A 271 -27.70 7.12 47.19
N SER A 272 -26.75 6.58 46.41
CA SER A 272 -25.32 6.70 46.72
C SER A 272 -24.46 6.63 45.46
N LYS A 273 -23.69 7.68 45.23
CA LYS A 273 -22.57 7.79 44.29
C LYS A 273 -21.43 6.83 44.67
N LYS A 274 -20.89 6.08 43.71
CA LYS A 274 -19.49 5.60 43.58
C LYS A 274 -19.43 4.79 42.28
N GLY A 275 -18.61 5.13 41.28
CA GLY A 275 -17.16 5.29 41.37
C GLY A 275 -16.55 4.11 40.62
N SER A 276 -16.32 4.29 39.32
CA SER A 276 -15.72 3.32 38.39
C SER A 276 -14.33 2.91 38.89
N ARG A 277 -14.14 1.60 39.11
CA ARG A 277 -12.81 1.01 39.35
C ARG A 277 -12.29 0.43 38.04
N TYR A 278 -11.29 1.12 37.48
CA TYR A 278 -10.40 0.61 36.47
C TYR A 278 -9.50 -0.47 37.10
N SER A 279 -9.26 -1.56 36.37
CA SER A 279 -8.32 -2.59 36.78
C SER A 279 -6.89 -2.12 36.53
N GLU A 280 -6.18 -1.88 37.62
CA GLU A 280 -4.74 -1.65 37.69
C GLU A 280 -4.00 -2.94 37.32
N SER A 281 -3.25 -2.94 36.21
CA SER A 281 -2.15 -3.89 36.04
C SER A 281 -1.10 -3.34 35.06
N SER A 282 0.05 -2.99 35.65
CA SER A 282 1.39 -2.97 35.08
C SER A 282 1.90 -1.64 34.49
N LEU A 283 2.29 -0.77 35.42
CA LEU A 283 3.35 0.24 35.33
C LEU A 283 4.65 -0.31 34.70
N VAL A 284 5.05 0.29 33.56
CA VAL A 284 6.41 0.60 33.06
C VAL A 284 6.15 1.36 31.73
N HIS A 285 6.63 2.56 31.40
CA HIS A 285 7.68 3.48 31.82
C HIS A 285 7.07 4.89 31.76
N LEU A 286 7.16 5.66 32.84
CA LEU A 286 6.97 7.10 32.78
C LEU A 286 8.32 7.72 32.40
N GLU A 287 8.26 8.81 31.63
CA GLU A 287 9.36 9.68 31.18
C GLU A 287 9.91 9.41 29.77
N ASP A 288 9.13 9.77 28.74
CA ASP A 288 9.65 10.18 27.42
C ASP A 288 8.67 11.09 26.64
N HIS A 289 7.74 11.78 27.32
CA HIS A 289 6.73 12.63 26.66
C HIS A 289 7.29 13.91 26.01
N LYS A 290 8.61 14.13 26.03
CA LYS A 290 9.27 15.36 25.54
C LYS A 290 9.89 15.23 24.15
N SER A 291 9.80 14.07 23.49
CA SER A 291 10.44 13.82 22.18
C SER A 291 9.49 13.51 21.02
N LEU A 292 8.17 13.63 21.19
CA LEU A 292 7.21 13.42 20.08
C LEU A 292 7.16 14.65 19.14
N ALA A 293 8.00 14.65 18.12
CA ALA A 293 7.93 15.63 17.03
C ALA A 293 7.04 15.12 15.87
N PRO A 294 6.26 16.00 15.23
CA PRO A 294 5.56 15.64 13.99
C PRO A 294 6.58 15.20 12.93
N GLY A 295 6.31 14.09 12.25
CA GLY A 295 7.19 13.45 11.28
C GLY A 295 8.03 12.29 11.83
N SER A 296 7.99 12.02 13.14
CA SER A 296 8.69 10.87 13.73
C SER A 296 7.99 9.56 13.39
N ASN A 297 8.76 8.48 13.23
CA ASN A 297 8.22 7.13 13.07
C ASN A 297 7.85 6.54 14.44
N VAL A 298 6.68 5.92 14.49
CA VAL A 298 6.13 5.27 15.68
C VAL A 298 5.60 3.89 15.33
N ARG A 299 5.76 2.97 16.27
CA ARG A 299 5.14 1.66 16.25
C ARG A 299 3.98 1.61 17.23
N ILE A 300 2.85 1.06 16.79
CA ILE A 300 1.65 0.93 17.62
C ILE A 300 1.76 -0.36 18.45
N LEU A 301 1.60 -0.23 19.77
CA LEU A 301 1.64 -1.38 20.69
C LEU A 301 0.28 -2.05 20.87
N SER A 302 -0.81 -1.28 20.90
CA SER A 302 -2.11 -1.77 21.35
C SER A 302 -3.25 -1.39 20.40
N GLY A 303 -4.28 -2.24 20.36
CA GLY A 303 -5.47 -2.05 19.54
C GLY A 303 -5.48 -2.86 18.23
N PRO A 304 -6.47 -2.62 17.36
CA PRO A 304 -6.64 -3.35 16.09
C PRO A 304 -5.53 -3.08 15.07
N PHE A 305 -4.73 -2.04 15.29
CA PHE A 305 -3.57 -1.66 14.47
C PHE A 305 -2.25 -1.91 15.20
N SER A 306 -2.23 -2.84 16.17
CA SER A 306 -0.99 -3.27 16.82
C SER A 306 0.03 -3.78 15.80
N GLU A 307 1.31 -3.55 16.08
CA GLU A 307 2.48 -3.89 15.25
C GLU A 307 2.67 -3.07 13.97
N PHE A 308 1.69 -2.27 13.54
CA PHE A 308 1.89 -1.38 12.41
C PHE A 308 2.82 -0.22 12.77
N THR A 309 3.63 0.19 11.79
CA THR A 309 4.50 1.35 11.86
C THR A 309 3.90 2.49 11.04
N GLY A 310 4.09 3.73 11.50
CA GLY A 310 3.54 4.91 10.85
C GLY A 310 4.26 6.18 11.25
N CYS A 311 3.95 7.27 10.56
CA CYS A 311 4.52 8.59 10.85
C CYS A 311 3.53 9.44 11.64
N ILE A 312 3.99 10.14 12.67
CA ILE A 312 3.18 11.13 13.37
C ILE A 312 2.90 12.31 12.42
N LYS A 313 1.63 12.69 12.26
CA LYS A 313 1.24 13.88 11.50
C LYS A 313 1.02 15.07 12.42
N GLU A 314 0.26 14.85 13.48
CA GLU A 314 -0.14 15.90 14.41
C GLU A 314 -0.17 15.35 15.83
N VAL A 315 0.31 16.17 16.78
CA VAL A 315 0.34 15.85 18.21
C VAL A 315 -0.57 16.82 18.93
N ASN A 316 -1.70 16.33 19.44
CA ASN A 316 -2.63 17.12 20.23
C ASN A 316 -2.33 16.93 21.73
N LEU A 317 -1.41 17.75 22.26
CA LEU A 317 -1.00 17.70 23.67
C LEU A 317 -2.15 17.97 24.65
N GLY A 318 -3.12 18.82 24.28
CA GLY A 318 -4.26 19.16 25.13
C GLY A 318 -5.26 18.01 25.33
N SER A 319 -5.37 17.08 24.38
CA SER A 319 -6.27 15.93 24.44
C SER A 319 -5.56 14.60 24.69
N GLY A 320 -4.22 14.60 24.75
CA GLY A 320 -3.41 13.39 24.89
C GLY A 320 -3.49 12.44 23.69
N LYS A 321 -3.88 12.95 22.51
CA LYS A 321 -4.06 12.17 21.29
C LYS A 321 -3.03 12.54 20.22
N VAL A 322 -2.60 11.55 19.46
CA VAL A 322 -1.65 11.68 18.36
C VAL A 322 -2.29 11.12 17.11
N THR A 323 -2.30 11.90 16.04
CA THR A 323 -2.79 11.44 14.74
C THR A 323 -1.62 10.86 13.96
N VAL A 324 -1.67 9.54 13.74
CA VAL A 324 -0.63 8.77 13.04
C VAL A 324 -1.11 8.42 11.64
N SER A 325 -0.26 8.62 10.63
CA SER A 325 -0.51 8.14 9.27
C SER A 325 0.08 6.75 9.07
N LEU A 326 -0.81 5.78 8.81
CA LEU A 326 -0.50 4.39 8.51
C LEU A 326 -0.67 4.12 7.02
N GLN A 327 0.31 3.46 6.39
CA GLN A 327 0.20 3.07 4.99
C GLN A 327 -0.47 1.70 4.88
N LEU A 328 -1.81 1.67 4.76
CA LEU A 328 -2.57 0.45 4.56
C LEU A 328 -2.96 0.33 3.08
N PHE A 329 -2.65 -0.79 2.45
CA PHE A 329 -2.98 -1.05 1.03
C PHE A 329 -2.44 0.01 0.05
N GLY A 330 -1.30 0.62 0.37
CA GLY A 330 -0.71 1.71 -0.44
C GLY A 330 -1.49 3.02 -0.36
N LYS A 331 -2.34 3.20 0.65
CA LYS A 331 -3.02 4.45 0.97
C LYS A 331 -2.68 4.88 2.40
N ASP A 332 -2.52 6.19 2.57
CA ASP A 332 -2.34 6.78 3.90
C ASP A 332 -3.69 6.84 4.60
N ASN A 333 -3.80 6.17 5.74
CA ASN A 333 -4.95 6.21 6.63
C ASN A 333 -4.53 6.90 7.92
N TYR A 334 -5.34 7.83 8.42
CA TYR A 334 -5.07 8.58 9.64
C TYR A 334 -5.84 7.97 10.79
N VAL A 335 -5.15 7.67 11.89
CA VAL A 335 -5.75 7.09 13.09
C VAL A 335 -5.34 7.92 14.30
N ASP A 336 -6.32 8.28 15.12
CA ASP A 336 -6.09 8.97 16.39
C ASP A 336 -5.82 7.94 17.49
N LEU A 337 -4.62 7.99 18.05
CA LEU A 337 -4.17 7.08 19.10
C LEU A 337 -3.79 7.86 20.36
N ALA A 338 -3.87 7.22 21.52
CA ALA A 338 -3.34 7.80 22.75
C ALA A 338 -1.81 7.71 22.76
N ILE A 339 -1.14 8.65 23.44
CA ILE A 339 0.33 8.66 23.58
C ILE A 339 0.83 7.35 24.22
N ASP A 340 0.05 6.73 25.10
CA ASP A 340 0.40 5.49 25.80
C ASP A 340 0.37 4.25 24.89
N GLN A 341 -0.25 4.33 23.71
CA GLN A 341 -0.42 3.20 22.79
C GLN A 341 0.68 3.14 21.71
N ILE A 342 1.57 4.13 21.68
CA ILE A 342 2.60 4.29 20.66
C ILE A 342 3.98 4.26 21.29
N VAL A 343 4.95 3.70 20.57
CA VAL A 343 6.38 3.74 20.93
C VAL A 343 7.14 4.37 19.78
N LEU A 344 8.07 5.27 20.10
CA LEU A 344 8.98 5.84 19.11
C LEU A 344 9.86 4.73 18.54
N GLU A 345 9.84 4.60 17.21
CA GLU A 345 10.72 3.68 16.50
C GLU A 345 11.92 4.49 16.00
N ALA A 346 13.02 4.47 16.76
CA ALA A 346 14.27 5.09 16.33
C ALA A 346 14.80 4.31 15.11
N SER A 347 15.11 5.04 14.04
CA SER A 347 15.65 4.50 12.77
C SER A 347 17.14 4.24 12.84
#